data_AF-A0AAE3ZWK0-F1
#
_entry.id   AF-A0AAE3ZWK0-F1
#
_cell.length_a   1.000
_cell.length_b   1.000
_cell.length_c   1.000
_cell.angle_alpha   90.00
_cell.angle_beta   90.00
_cell.angle_gamma   90.00
#
_symmetry.space_group_name_H-M   'P 1'
#
loop_
_entity.id
_entity.type
_entity.pdbx_description
1 polymer ?
#
loop_
_entity_poly.entity_id
_entity_poly.type
_entity_poly.pdbx_seq_one_letter_code
_entity_poly.pdbx_strand_id
1 'polypeptide(L)'
;MTVARRVLAALLSLLALGSAVRLVSPSVPDLPGVRRQLAFIRDALDDGAATDAQALFPEGFYFLHVLYGLTWVSLGQRGIAVPEAVAEASWALERVESPAGRAPFDPGLTPAYGVFYAGWTNWLRGGLLTVRDDPGQRARFLADSAALADAFAASPFLAAYPGQAWPCDSTVAIASLRLAARYDPARFAPVVARWVGQVRDRLDPATGLLPHTVTPVVTGARGTSQAIIQRFLVDVDPVFAREQYALFRARFLDRPLGLGPAVREYPHGTDGPADVDSGPLPLGISLSTTVVALGAARVHGDTSLAAGYASFGEFAGLPVDTTGTKRYAFGLMPIGDAFLAWSKTARPWTVPVPDPPPPVLSPWWRVPLLAILLVVGLGPWLPGIVRRVRARRALAPGRDAGDTTTVTPATETARTRPPP
;
A
#
# COMPACT_ATOMS: atom_id res chain seq x y z
N MET A 1 27.65 -32.36 4.46
CA MET A 1 26.25 -31.97 4.72
C MET A 1 25.38 -33.19 4.48
N THR A 2 24.51 -33.52 5.44
CA THR A 2 23.48 -34.57 5.28
C THR A 2 22.50 -34.19 4.17
N VAL A 3 21.77 -35.16 3.61
CA VAL A 3 20.75 -34.92 2.58
C VAL A 3 19.72 -33.89 3.07
N ALA A 4 19.20 -34.06 4.29
CA ALA A 4 18.27 -33.10 4.90
C ALA A 4 18.82 -31.65 4.96
N ARG A 5 20.10 -31.48 5.33
CA ARG A 5 20.73 -30.13 5.33
C ARG A 5 20.90 -29.54 3.94
N ARG A 6 21.11 -30.36 2.91
CA ARG A 6 21.19 -29.89 1.51
C ARG A 6 19.81 -29.48 0.99
N VAL A 7 18.77 -30.26 1.31
CA VAL A 7 17.38 -29.92 0.95
C VAL A 7 16.98 -28.61 1.61
N LEU A 8 17.21 -28.45 2.91
CA LEU A 8 16.92 -27.19 3.62
C LEU A 8 17.70 -26.01 3.03
N ALA A 9 18.99 -26.19 2.75
CA ALA A 9 19.81 -25.15 2.12
C ALA A 9 19.26 -24.74 0.75
N ALA A 10 18.84 -25.70 -0.08
CA ALA A 10 18.24 -25.43 -1.39
C ALA A 10 16.90 -24.68 -1.26
N LEU A 11 16.04 -25.08 -0.32
CA LEU A 11 14.76 -24.39 -0.07
C LEU A 11 14.97 -22.93 0.37
N LEU A 12 15.92 -22.68 1.27
CA LEU A 12 16.27 -21.32 1.71
C LEU A 12 16.84 -20.48 0.56
N SER A 13 17.69 -21.06 -0.30
CA SER A 13 18.20 -20.37 -1.49
C SER A 13 17.09 -20.03 -2.48
N LEU A 14 16.15 -20.94 -2.73
CA LEU A 14 15.02 -20.71 -3.64
C LEU A 14 14.07 -19.65 -3.09
N LEU A 15 13.76 -19.70 -1.79
CA LEU A 15 12.95 -18.69 -1.13
C LEU A 15 13.62 -17.31 -1.19
N ALA A 16 14.91 -17.24 -0.87
CA ALA A 16 15.66 -15.98 -0.92
C ALA A 16 15.72 -15.39 -2.33
N LEU A 17 15.95 -16.23 -3.34
CA LEU A 17 15.93 -15.81 -4.74
C LEU A 17 14.55 -15.32 -5.17
N GLY A 18 13.49 -16.06 -4.84
CA GLY A 18 12.11 -15.67 -5.13
C GLY A 18 11.74 -14.33 -4.49
N SER A 19 12.10 -14.13 -3.21
CA SER A 19 11.91 -12.86 -2.50
C SER A 19 12.72 -11.72 -3.11
N ALA A 20 13.95 -11.98 -3.55
CA ALA A 20 14.78 -10.97 -4.23
C ALA A 20 14.15 -10.55 -5.56
N VAL A 21 13.66 -11.52 -6.36
CA VAL A 21 12.93 -11.25 -7.61
C VAL A 21 11.69 -10.41 -7.35
N ARG A 22 10.88 -10.75 -6.32
CA ARG A 22 9.69 -9.98 -5.95
C ARG A 22 10.02 -8.55 -5.56
N LEU A 23 11.10 -8.34 -4.80
CA LEU A 23 11.52 -7.02 -4.33
C LEU A 23 11.98 -6.09 -5.46
N VAL A 24 12.56 -6.63 -6.54
CA VAL A 24 13.07 -5.84 -7.67
C VAL A 24 12.10 -5.76 -8.86
N SER A 25 11.16 -6.70 -8.97
CA SER A 25 10.18 -6.71 -10.07
C SER A 25 9.15 -5.59 -9.90
N PRO A 26 8.78 -4.88 -10.98
CA PRO A 26 7.71 -3.89 -10.92
C PRO A 26 6.40 -4.53 -10.43
N SER A 27 5.78 -3.94 -9.40
CA SER A 27 4.58 -4.50 -8.75
C SER A 27 3.34 -3.61 -8.88
N VAL A 28 3.47 -2.44 -9.53
CA VAL A 28 2.38 -1.48 -9.77
C VAL A 28 2.61 -0.76 -11.11
N PRO A 29 1.58 -0.64 -11.99
CA PRO A 29 0.28 -1.31 -11.89
C PRO A 29 0.37 -2.80 -12.27
N ASP A 30 0.08 -3.71 -11.34
CA ASP A 30 -0.08 -5.16 -11.60
C ASP A 30 -1.57 -5.48 -11.83
N LEU A 31 -2.12 -5.03 -12.96
CA LEU A 31 -3.56 -5.20 -13.24
C LEU A 31 -3.98 -6.67 -13.39
N PRO A 32 -3.20 -7.57 -14.04
CA PRO A 32 -3.51 -8.99 -14.05
C PRO A 32 -3.48 -9.63 -12.65
N GLY A 33 -2.51 -9.28 -11.81
CA GLY A 33 -2.46 -9.76 -10.43
C GLY A 33 -3.60 -9.23 -9.58
N VAL A 34 -4.04 -7.98 -9.80
CA VAL A 34 -5.25 -7.44 -9.15
C VAL A 34 -6.50 -8.21 -9.59
N ARG A 35 -6.64 -8.61 -10.86
CA ARG A 35 -7.78 -9.45 -11.27
C ARG A 35 -7.80 -10.80 -10.55
N ARG A 36 -6.65 -11.45 -10.42
CA ARG A 36 -6.53 -12.69 -9.62
C ARG A 36 -6.82 -12.45 -8.13
N GLN A 37 -6.48 -11.26 -7.62
CA GLN A 37 -6.83 -10.85 -6.27
C GLN A 37 -8.34 -10.64 -6.09
N LEU A 38 -9.01 -10.02 -7.06
CA LEU A 38 -10.46 -9.89 -7.08
C LEU A 38 -11.17 -11.23 -7.19
N ALA A 39 -10.63 -12.21 -7.93
CA ALA A 39 -11.17 -13.57 -7.95
C ALA A 39 -11.12 -14.20 -6.55
N PHE A 40 -10.00 -14.10 -5.83
CA PHE A 40 -9.91 -14.56 -4.44
C PHE A 40 -10.91 -13.84 -3.51
N ILE A 41 -11.00 -12.50 -3.61
CA ILE A 41 -11.91 -11.72 -2.77
C ILE A 41 -13.37 -12.10 -3.08
N ARG A 42 -13.71 -12.34 -4.34
CA ARG A 42 -15.05 -12.79 -4.74
C ARG A 42 -15.41 -14.13 -4.11
N ASP A 43 -14.53 -15.13 -4.25
CA ASP A 43 -14.72 -16.45 -3.64
C ASP A 43 -14.92 -16.31 -2.11
N ALA A 44 -14.07 -15.53 -1.46
CA ALA A 44 -14.18 -15.29 -0.01
C ALA A 44 -15.48 -14.57 0.38
N LEU A 45 -15.96 -13.61 -0.42
CA LEU A 45 -17.22 -12.91 -0.20
C LEU A 45 -18.42 -13.85 -0.34
N ASP A 46 -18.39 -14.74 -1.33
CA ASP A 46 -19.43 -15.76 -1.53
C ASP A 46 -19.43 -16.80 -0.40
N ASP A 47 -18.26 -17.07 0.20
CA ASP A 47 -18.08 -17.94 1.39
C ASP A 47 -18.37 -17.26 2.74
N GLY A 48 -18.80 -15.99 2.75
CA GLY A 48 -19.25 -15.28 3.96
C GLY A 48 -18.21 -14.41 4.66
N ALA A 49 -17.03 -14.16 4.06
CA ALA A 49 -15.96 -13.37 4.66
C ALA A 49 -16.37 -11.95 5.09
N ALA A 50 -17.40 -11.36 4.46
CA ALA A 50 -17.92 -10.06 4.86
C ALA A 50 -18.58 -10.09 6.26
N THR A 51 -19.31 -11.16 6.57
CA THR A 51 -19.92 -11.37 7.88
C THR A 51 -18.85 -11.63 8.93
N ASP A 52 -17.84 -12.44 8.60
CA ASP A 52 -16.71 -12.71 9.50
C ASP A 52 -15.91 -11.44 9.80
N ALA A 53 -15.65 -10.62 8.77
CA ALA A 53 -14.97 -9.35 8.94
C ALA A 53 -15.77 -8.37 9.82
N GLN A 54 -17.10 -8.37 9.72
CA GLN A 54 -17.97 -7.52 10.54
C GLN A 54 -17.89 -7.86 12.04
N ALA A 55 -17.58 -9.11 12.38
CA ALA A 55 -17.36 -9.52 13.78
C ALA A 55 -16.01 -9.03 14.33
N LEU A 56 -15.07 -8.67 13.46
CA LEU A 56 -13.71 -8.23 13.83
C LEU A 56 -13.56 -6.70 13.76
N PHE A 57 -14.25 -6.06 12.82
CA PHE A 57 -14.16 -4.63 12.54
C PHE A 57 -15.56 -3.99 12.47
N PRO A 58 -15.77 -2.78 13.01
CA PRO A 58 -17.07 -2.11 12.99
C PRO A 58 -17.65 -1.93 11.59
N GLU A 59 -16.81 -1.81 10.56
CA GLU A 59 -17.20 -1.64 9.16
C GLU A 59 -16.76 -2.82 8.28
N GLY A 60 -16.45 -3.98 8.85
CA GLY A 60 -15.82 -5.09 8.12
C GLY A 60 -16.64 -5.58 6.91
N PHE A 61 -17.96 -5.73 7.05
CA PHE A 61 -18.84 -6.08 5.94
C PHE A 61 -18.81 -5.00 4.85
N TYR A 62 -18.89 -3.74 5.28
CA TYR A 62 -18.99 -2.59 4.40
C TYR A 62 -17.70 -2.39 3.60
N PHE A 63 -16.54 -2.40 4.26
CA PHE A 63 -15.25 -2.20 3.61
C PHE A 63 -14.93 -3.28 2.58
N LEU A 64 -15.19 -4.55 2.90
CA LEU A 64 -14.94 -5.64 1.95
C LEU A 64 -15.70 -5.43 0.63
N HIS A 65 -16.99 -5.09 0.69
CA HIS A 65 -17.79 -4.84 -0.51
C HIS A 65 -17.41 -3.53 -1.21
N VAL A 66 -17.30 -2.42 -0.48
CA VAL A 66 -17.05 -1.11 -1.11
C VAL A 66 -15.67 -1.08 -1.79
N LEU A 67 -14.64 -1.65 -1.18
CA LEU A 67 -13.29 -1.67 -1.76
C LEU A 67 -13.19 -2.64 -2.95
N TYR A 68 -13.92 -3.77 -2.89
CA TYR A 68 -14.08 -4.67 -4.03
C TYR A 68 -14.72 -3.95 -5.23
N GLY A 69 -15.86 -3.28 -5.00
CA GLY A 69 -16.56 -2.52 -6.03
C GLY A 69 -15.72 -1.37 -6.60
N LEU A 70 -15.03 -0.60 -5.75
CA LEU A 70 -14.16 0.51 -6.16
C LEU A 70 -12.94 0.05 -6.98
N THR A 71 -12.43 -1.15 -6.70
CA THR A 71 -11.37 -1.76 -7.50
C THR A 71 -11.90 -2.10 -8.90
N TRP A 72 -13.09 -2.69 -9.00
CA TRP A 72 -13.74 -2.94 -10.29
C TRP A 72 -14.05 -1.66 -11.07
N VAL A 73 -14.58 -0.62 -10.42
CA VAL A 73 -14.74 0.71 -11.03
C VAL A 73 -13.41 1.19 -11.61
N SER A 74 -12.32 1.07 -10.86
CA SER A 74 -10.99 1.49 -11.31
C SER A 74 -10.50 0.69 -12.54
N LEU A 75 -10.84 -0.59 -12.66
CA LEU A 75 -10.56 -1.40 -13.86
C LEU A 75 -11.45 -1.00 -15.04
N GLY A 76 -12.75 -0.81 -14.81
CA GLY A 76 -13.71 -0.37 -15.82
C GLY A 76 -13.35 0.99 -16.42
N GLN A 77 -12.93 1.95 -15.59
CA GLN A 77 -12.41 3.26 -16.04
C GLN A 77 -11.15 3.17 -16.93
N ARG A 78 -10.48 2.01 -16.96
CA ARG A 78 -9.33 1.72 -17.82
C ARG A 78 -9.71 0.90 -19.06
N GLY A 79 -11.00 0.66 -19.29
CA GLY A 79 -11.48 -0.17 -20.38
C GLY A 79 -11.26 -1.68 -20.16
N ILE A 80 -10.93 -2.10 -18.93
CA ILE A 80 -10.60 -3.50 -18.64
C ILE A 80 -11.86 -4.21 -18.17
N ALA A 81 -12.26 -5.25 -18.91
CA ALA A 81 -13.39 -6.12 -18.59
C ALA A 81 -14.66 -5.31 -18.23
N VAL A 82 -14.96 -4.26 -19.01
CA VAL A 82 -16.01 -3.27 -18.68
C VAL A 82 -17.35 -3.91 -18.29
N PRO A 83 -17.89 -4.92 -19.00
CA PRO A 83 -19.14 -5.56 -18.59
C PRO A 83 -19.08 -6.21 -17.19
N GLU A 84 -17.98 -6.92 -16.90
CA GLU A 84 -17.72 -7.56 -15.61
C GLU A 84 -17.51 -6.51 -14.51
N ALA A 85 -16.71 -5.48 -14.77
CA ALA A 85 -16.47 -4.38 -13.85
C ALA A 85 -17.76 -3.68 -13.43
N VAL A 86 -18.66 -3.45 -14.39
CA VAL A 86 -19.97 -2.85 -14.14
C VAL A 86 -20.86 -3.79 -13.34
N ALA A 87 -20.90 -5.08 -13.69
CA ALA A 87 -21.72 -6.08 -12.98
C ALA A 87 -21.26 -6.23 -11.52
N GLU A 88 -19.97 -6.42 -11.29
CA GLU A 88 -19.39 -6.62 -9.96
C GLU A 88 -19.46 -5.37 -9.09
N ALA A 89 -19.21 -4.18 -9.66
CA ALA A 89 -19.37 -2.93 -8.91
C ALA A 89 -20.83 -2.63 -8.58
N SER A 90 -21.78 -2.99 -9.46
CA SER A 90 -23.23 -2.85 -9.17
C SER A 90 -23.64 -3.82 -8.07
N TRP A 91 -23.20 -5.08 -8.13
CA TRP A 91 -23.44 -6.06 -7.08
C TRP A 91 -22.88 -5.60 -5.74
N ALA A 92 -21.64 -5.09 -5.71
CA ALA A 92 -21.05 -4.54 -4.49
C ALA A 92 -21.84 -3.35 -3.93
N LEU A 93 -22.32 -2.46 -4.81
CA LEU A 93 -23.18 -1.34 -4.43
C LEU A 93 -24.50 -1.83 -3.78
N GLU A 94 -25.16 -2.83 -4.38
CA GLU A 94 -26.37 -3.43 -3.81
C GLU A 94 -26.10 -4.06 -2.43
N ARG A 95 -24.92 -4.65 -2.22
CA ARG A 95 -24.54 -5.23 -0.92
C ARG A 95 -24.32 -4.16 0.15
N VAL A 96 -23.63 -3.05 -0.15
CA VAL A 96 -23.49 -1.95 0.81
C VAL A 96 -24.81 -1.22 1.08
N GLU A 97 -25.74 -1.21 0.12
CA GLU A 97 -27.09 -0.65 0.29
C GLU A 97 -28.08 -1.60 0.98
N SER A 98 -27.69 -2.86 1.20
CA SER A 98 -28.54 -3.87 1.83
C SER A 98 -28.75 -3.60 3.34
N PRO A 99 -29.75 -4.24 3.97
CA PRO A 99 -29.91 -4.19 5.43
C PRO A 99 -28.65 -4.56 6.20
N ALA A 100 -27.89 -5.56 5.73
CA ALA A 100 -26.63 -5.97 6.36
C ALA A 100 -25.55 -4.88 6.23
N GLY A 101 -25.45 -4.23 5.07
CA GLY A 101 -24.51 -3.13 4.85
C GLY A 101 -24.82 -1.86 5.65
N ARG A 102 -26.09 -1.66 6.03
CA ARG A 102 -26.55 -0.53 6.85
C ARG A 102 -26.57 -0.83 8.34
N ALA A 103 -26.62 -2.09 8.74
CA ALA A 103 -26.83 -2.50 10.13
C ALA A 103 -25.88 -1.85 11.18
N PRO A 104 -24.59 -1.61 10.88
CA PRO A 104 -23.70 -0.96 11.84
C PRO A 104 -23.93 0.55 12.02
N PHE A 105 -24.69 1.17 11.12
CA PHE A 105 -24.78 2.62 11.00
C PHE A 105 -26.14 3.14 11.48
N ASP A 106 -26.14 4.28 12.16
CA ASP A 106 -27.35 4.85 12.76
C ASP A 106 -28.16 5.65 11.71
N PRO A 107 -29.39 5.21 11.36
CA PRO A 107 -30.24 5.90 10.39
C PRO A 107 -30.67 7.31 10.83
N GLY A 108 -30.58 7.64 12.12
CA GLY A 108 -30.95 8.93 12.69
C GLY A 108 -29.89 10.04 12.53
N LEU A 109 -28.72 9.72 12.00
CA LEU A 109 -27.69 10.71 11.72
C LEU A 109 -28.06 11.62 10.54
N THR A 110 -27.32 12.73 10.39
CA THR A 110 -27.44 13.64 9.25
C THR A 110 -26.05 13.80 8.61
N PRO A 111 -25.81 13.25 7.40
CA PRO A 111 -26.74 12.46 6.56
C PRO A 111 -27.14 11.14 7.23
N ALA A 112 -28.25 10.54 6.78
CA ALA A 112 -28.71 9.23 7.27
C ALA A 112 -27.59 8.20 7.18
N TYR A 113 -27.42 7.40 8.24
CA TYR A 113 -26.33 6.42 8.40
C TYR A 113 -24.92 7.04 8.57
N GLY A 114 -24.81 8.36 8.73
CA GLY A 114 -23.54 9.05 8.97
C GLY A 114 -22.71 9.29 7.72
N VAL A 115 -21.76 10.22 7.82
CA VAL A 115 -20.97 10.67 6.66
C VAL A 115 -20.04 9.60 6.10
N PHE A 116 -19.59 8.65 6.92
CA PHE A 116 -18.84 7.49 6.46
C PHE A 116 -19.65 6.70 5.44
N TYR A 117 -20.81 6.18 5.86
CA TYR A 117 -21.67 5.36 5.00
C TYR A 117 -22.12 6.14 3.77
N ALA A 118 -22.64 7.35 3.98
CA ALA A 118 -23.18 8.17 2.90
C ALA A 118 -22.09 8.55 1.89
N GLY A 119 -20.91 8.97 2.36
CA GLY A 119 -19.79 9.40 1.52
C GLY A 119 -19.22 8.26 0.68
N TRP A 120 -18.89 7.13 1.30
CA TRP A 120 -18.32 5.98 0.60
C TRP A 120 -19.32 5.35 -0.39
N THR A 121 -20.61 5.25 -0.02
CA THR A 121 -21.66 4.70 -0.89
C THR A 121 -21.85 5.61 -2.10
N ASN A 122 -21.92 6.93 -1.88
CA ASN A 122 -22.08 7.92 -2.94
C ASN A 122 -20.85 7.96 -3.86
N TRP A 123 -19.64 7.78 -3.30
CA TRP A 123 -18.42 7.64 -4.09
C TRP A 123 -18.43 6.38 -4.98
N LEU A 124 -18.83 5.22 -4.46
CA LEU A 124 -18.97 4.00 -5.27
C LEU A 124 -20.02 4.18 -6.39
N ARG A 125 -21.20 4.74 -6.07
CA ARG A 125 -22.25 5.00 -7.06
C ARG A 125 -21.78 5.98 -8.15
N GLY A 126 -21.16 7.09 -7.76
CA GLY A 126 -20.57 8.05 -8.69
C GLY A 126 -19.46 7.44 -9.54
N GLY A 127 -18.62 6.58 -8.94
CA GLY A 127 -17.59 5.81 -9.64
C GLY A 127 -18.18 4.90 -10.73
N LEU A 128 -19.24 4.15 -10.42
CA LEU A 128 -19.93 3.32 -11.40
C LEU A 128 -20.44 4.14 -12.60
N LEU A 129 -20.98 5.34 -12.35
CA LEU A 129 -21.43 6.27 -13.40
C LEU A 129 -20.29 6.76 -14.31
N THR A 130 -19.04 6.78 -13.84
CA THR A 130 -17.89 7.08 -14.70
C THR A 130 -17.52 5.96 -15.68
N VAL A 131 -18.02 4.74 -15.44
CA VAL A 131 -17.78 3.57 -16.30
C VAL A 131 -18.99 3.33 -17.21
N ARG A 132 -20.19 3.36 -16.64
CA ARG A 132 -21.46 3.23 -17.36
C ARG A 132 -22.49 4.17 -16.75
N ASP A 133 -22.93 5.12 -17.54
CA ASP A 133 -23.98 6.05 -17.14
C ASP A 133 -25.35 5.36 -17.13
N ASP A 134 -26.01 5.38 -15.98
CA ASP A 134 -27.36 4.84 -15.77
C ASP A 134 -28.25 5.96 -15.20
N PRO A 135 -29.37 6.33 -15.87
CA PRO A 135 -30.22 7.42 -15.41
C PRO A 135 -30.78 7.24 -14.00
N GLY A 136 -31.13 6.02 -13.60
CA GLY A 136 -31.66 5.74 -12.26
C GLY A 136 -30.61 5.89 -11.18
N GLN A 137 -29.41 5.35 -11.39
CA GLN A 137 -28.27 5.53 -10.50
C GLN A 137 -27.81 6.97 -10.45
N ARG A 138 -27.85 7.72 -11.56
CA ARG A 138 -27.55 9.15 -11.58
C ARG A 138 -28.55 9.96 -10.75
N ALA A 139 -29.84 9.69 -10.87
CA ALA A 139 -30.85 10.37 -10.05
C ALA A 139 -30.60 10.15 -8.55
N ARG A 140 -30.31 8.90 -8.16
CA ARG A 140 -29.93 8.58 -6.77
C ARG A 140 -28.63 9.28 -6.35
N PHE A 141 -27.59 9.25 -7.17
CA PHE A 141 -26.32 9.92 -6.91
C PHE A 141 -26.49 11.42 -6.64
N LEU A 142 -27.31 12.11 -7.44
CA LEU A 142 -27.56 13.54 -7.26
C LEU A 142 -28.43 13.83 -6.02
N ALA A 143 -29.39 12.96 -5.69
CA ALA A 143 -30.18 13.07 -4.47
C ALA A 143 -29.33 12.83 -3.20
N ASP A 144 -28.48 11.82 -3.20
CA ASP A 144 -27.56 11.53 -2.10
C ASP A 144 -26.51 12.66 -1.95
N SER A 145 -25.99 13.17 -3.07
CA SER A 145 -25.08 14.32 -3.09
C SER A 145 -25.75 15.61 -2.58
N ALA A 146 -27.03 15.81 -2.88
CA ALA A 146 -27.83 16.91 -2.35
C ALA A 146 -27.92 16.84 -0.82
N ALA A 147 -28.28 15.68 -0.26
CA ALA A 147 -28.36 15.49 1.18
C ALA A 147 -27.00 15.70 1.88
N LEU A 148 -25.91 15.22 1.28
CA LEU A 148 -24.56 15.48 1.77
C LEU A 148 -24.22 16.98 1.74
N ALA A 149 -24.51 17.66 0.64
CA ALA A 149 -24.26 19.10 0.49
C ALA A 149 -25.00 19.94 1.54
N ASP A 150 -26.26 19.59 1.81
CA ASP A 150 -27.09 20.25 2.82
C ASP A 150 -26.53 19.99 4.24
N ALA A 151 -26.09 18.76 4.55
CA ALA A 151 -25.47 18.43 5.83
C ALA A 151 -24.16 19.21 6.07
N PHE A 152 -23.31 19.37 5.05
CA PHE A 152 -22.08 20.16 5.11
C PHE A 152 -22.30 21.68 5.25
N ALA A 153 -23.54 22.16 5.31
CA ALA A 153 -23.81 23.54 5.71
C ALA A 153 -23.52 23.77 7.21
N ALA A 154 -23.65 22.73 8.06
CA ALA A 154 -23.50 22.84 9.50
C ALA A 154 -22.03 22.81 9.97
N SER A 155 -21.22 21.92 9.41
CA SER A 155 -19.82 21.70 9.82
C SER A 155 -19.02 21.10 8.66
N PRO A 156 -17.71 21.41 8.51
CA PRO A 156 -16.83 20.70 7.59
C PRO A 156 -16.57 19.25 8.01
N PHE A 157 -16.82 18.91 9.28
CA PHE A 157 -16.62 17.57 9.81
C PHE A 157 -17.94 17.05 10.34
N LEU A 158 -18.56 16.18 9.55
CA LEU A 158 -19.85 15.56 9.87
C LEU A 158 -19.64 14.29 10.71
N ALA A 159 -20.67 13.92 11.46
CA ALA A 159 -20.64 12.70 12.27
C ALA A 159 -20.61 11.46 11.38
N ALA A 160 -19.65 10.58 11.62
CA ALA A 160 -19.62 9.23 11.04
C ALA A 160 -20.44 8.26 11.90
N TYR A 161 -20.35 8.43 13.22
CA TYR A 161 -21.10 7.70 14.24
C TYR A 161 -21.73 8.68 15.23
N PRO A 162 -22.72 8.25 16.04
CA PRO A 162 -23.34 9.11 17.04
C PRO A 162 -22.31 9.77 17.96
N GLY A 163 -22.28 11.12 17.92
CA GLY A 163 -21.36 11.94 18.71
C GLY A 163 -19.88 11.85 18.30
N GLN A 164 -19.56 11.31 17.12
CA GLN A 164 -18.17 11.08 16.72
C GLN A 164 -17.92 11.48 15.26
N ALA A 165 -16.87 12.24 15.01
CA ALA A 165 -16.55 12.80 13.70
C ALA A 165 -15.05 12.68 13.40
N TRP A 166 -14.75 12.03 12.27
CA TRP A 166 -13.42 11.90 11.70
C TRP A 166 -13.32 12.68 10.39
N PRO A 167 -12.34 13.59 10.24
CA PRO A 167 -12.14 14.34 9.00
C PRO A 167 -11.88 13.46 7.76
N CYS A 168 -11.34 12.25 7.92
CA CYS A 168 -11.12 11.34 6.78
C CYS A 168 -12.43 10.97 6.08
N ASP A 169 -13.51 10.73 6.83
CA ASP A 169 -14.80 10.32 6.27
C ASP A 169 -15.49 11.47 5.54
N SER A 170 -15.40 12.66 6.13
CA SER A 170 -15.87 13.89 5.47
C SER A 170 -15.10 14.18 4.18
N THR A 171 -13.80 13.86 4.12
CA THR A 171 -12.98 14.02 2.90
C THR A 171 -13.50 13.14 1.76
N VAL A 172 -13.90 11.89 2.04
CA VAL A 172 -14.48 10.98 1.03
C VAL A 172 -15.80 11.52 0.49
N ALA A 173 -16.67 12.00 1.38
CA ALA A 173 -17.95 12.58 0.98
C ALA A 173 -17.78 13.84 0.12
N ILE A 174 -16.84 14.73 0.46
CA ILE A 174 -16.53 15.92 -0.33
C ILE A 174 -15.94 15.56 -1.70
N ALA A 175 -15.12 14.50 -1.79
CA ALA A 175 -14.67 13.98 -3.08
C ALA A 175 -15.87 13.53 -3.94
N SER A 176 -16.88 12.88 -3.34
CA SER A 176 -18.11 12.52 -4.06
C SER A 176 -18.89 13.75 -4.55
N LEU A 177 -18.93 14.85 -3.78
CA LEU A 177 -19.56 16.10 -4.21
C LEU A 177 -18.79 16.76 -5.35
N ARG A 178 -17.45 16.69 -5.31
CA ARG A 178 -16.61 17.17 -6.42
C ARG A 178 -16.84 16.37 -7.70
N LEU A 179 -17.10 15.07 -7.59
CA LEU A 179 -17.53 14.25 -8.70
C LEU A 179 -18.96 14.62 -9.17
N ALA A 180 -19.89 14.89 -8.27
CA ALA A 180 -21.26 15.33 -8.57
C ALA A 180 -21.33 16.69 -9.28
N ALA A 181 -20.37 17.57 -9.03
CA ALA A 181 -20.23 18.85 -9.71
C ALA A 181 -20.06 18.73 -11.25
N ARG A 182 -19.78 17.54 -11.78
CA ARG A 182 -19.82 17.27 -13.23
C ARG A 182 -21.22 17.36 -13.83
N TYR A 183 -22.25 17.10 -13.03
CA TYR A 183 -23.65 17.13 -13.45
C TYR A 183 -24.34 18.42 -13.02
N ASP A 184 -24.01 18.96 -11.84
CA ASP A 184 -24.56 20.22 -11.33
C ASP A 184 -23.46 21.05 -10.64
N PRO A 185 -22.63 21.77 -11.41
CA PRO A 185 -21.54 22.57 -10.86
C PRO A 185 -22.04 23.74 -10.01
N ALA A 186 -23.19 24.32 -10.36
CA ALA A 186 -23.77 25.46 -9.64
C ALA A 186 -24.13 25.10 -8.19
N ARG A 187 -24.62 23.88 -7.98
CA ARG A 187 -24.95 23.39 -6.64
C ARG A 187 -23.73 22.93 -5.85
N PHE A 188 -22.88 22.09 -6.43
CA PHE A 188 -21.88 21.35 -5.64
C PHE A 188 -20.51 22.03 -5.55
N ALA A 189 -20.08 22.79 -6.57
CA ALA A 189 -18.76 23.42 -6.54
C ALA A 189 -18.58 24.44 -5.38
N PRO A 190 -19.57 25.30 -5.05
CA PRO A 190 -19.46 26.21 -3.91
C PRO A 190 -19.33 25.49 -2.56
N VAL A 191 -19.97 24.33 -2.40
CA VAL A 191 -19.90 23.52 -1.17
C VAL A 191 -18.50 22.97 -0.98
N VAL A 192 -17.90 22.41 -2.04
CA VAL A 192 -16.52 21.91 -2.01
C VAL A 192 -15.54 23.04 -1.70
N ALA A 193 -15.65 24.19 -2.35
CA ALA A 193 -14.77 25.33 -2.11
C ALA A 193 -14.87 25.86 -0.66
N ARG A 194 -16.10 25.98 -0.14
CA ARG A 194 -16.33 26.36 1.26
C ARG A 194 -15.69 25.37 2.23
N TRP A 195 -15.86 24.08 1.99
CA TRP A 195 -15.28 23.03 2.82
C TRP A 195 -13.75 23.13 2.86
N VAL A 196 -13.09 23.31 1.71
CA VAL A 196 -11.62 23.45 1.64
C VAL A 196 -11.15 24.65 2.47
N GLY A 197 -11.81 25.81 2.36
CA GLY A 197 -11.50 26.99 3.17
C GLY A 197 -11.64 26.70 4.67
N GLN A 198 -12.76 26.11 5.07
CA GLN A 198 -13.03 25.77 6.48
C GLN A 198 -12.02 24.76 7.05
N VAL A 199 -11.58 23.79 6.26
CA VAL A 199 -10.62 22.79 6.71
C VAL A 199 -9.21 23.36 6.84
N ARG A 200 -8.80 24.26 5.93
CA ARG A 200 -7.49 24.96 6.02
C ARG A 200 -7.34 25.72 7.34
N ASP A 201 -8.43 26.25 7.90
CA ASP A 201 -8.44 26.96 9.18
C ASP A 201 -8.46 26.02 10.42
N ARG A 202 -8.58 24.70 10.22
CA ARG A 202 -8.80 23.69 11.29
C ARG A 202 -7.79 22.54 11.23
N LEU A 203 -6.61 22.81 10.69
CA LEU A 203 -5.52 21.84 10.63
C LEU A 203 -4.93 21.62 12.03
N ASP A 204 -4.42 20.41 12.26
CA ASP A 204 -3.60 20.10 13.43
C ASP A 204 -2.37 21.04 13.46
N PRO A 205 -2.23 21.89 14.47
CA PRO A 205 -1.16 22.88 14.53
C PRO A 205 0.24 22.24 14.62
N ALA A 206 0.36 21.00 15.11
CA ALA A 206 1.65 20.32 15.23
C ALA A 206 2.18 19.85 13.86
N THR A 207 1.28 19.41 12.98
CA THR A 207 1.66 18.79 11.69
C THR A 207 1.33 19.64 10.48
N GLY A 208 0.38 20.57 10.59
CA GLY A 208 -0.22 21.28 9.46
C GLY A 208 -1.11 20.37 8.61
N LEU A 209 -1.51 19.20 9.12
CA LEU A 209 -2.38 18.24 8.43
C LEU A 209 -3.80 18.24 9.00
N LEU A 210 -4.76 17.67 8.29
CA LEU A 210 -6.08 17.42 8.88
C LEU A 210 -5.97 16.55 10.16
N PRO A 211 -6.73 16.86 11.22
CA PRO A 211 -6.72 16.07 12.46
C PRO A 211 -7.33 14.67 12.25
N HIS A 212 -7.06 13.75 13.18
CA HIS A 212 -7.64 12.40 13.16
C HIS A 212 -9.10 12.38 13.61
N THR A 213 -9.40 12.98 14.77
CA THR A 213 -10.76 13.15 15.30
C THR A 213 -11.01 14.63 15.58
N VAL A 214 -12.27 15.04 15.52
CA VAL A 214 -12.70 16.38 15.99
C VAL A 214 -13.80 16.33 17.03
N THR A 215 -14.59 15.25 17.04
CA THR A 215 -15.63 14.98 18.03
C THR A 215 -15.48 13.54 18.50
N PRO A 216 -15.54 13.25 19.81
CA PRO A 216 -15.83 14.17 20.92
C PRO A 216 -14.68 15.11 21.27
N VAL A 217 -13.45 14.80 20.85
CA VAL A 217 -12.26 15.62 21.14
C VAL A 217 -11.41 15.75 19.88
N VAL A 218 -10.86 16.93 19.67
CA VAL A 218 -9.89 17.18 18.61
C VAL A 218 -8.56 16.52 18.97
N THR A 219 -8.08 15.63 18.11
CA THR A 219 -6.77 14.97 18.25
C THR A 219 -5.85 15.36 17.10
N GLY A 220 -4.54 15.15 17.25
CA GLY A 220 -3.56 15.41 16.20
C GLY A 220 -3.76 14.52 14.97
N ALA A 221 -2.98 14.77 13.91
CA ALA A 221 -3.01 13.94 12.73
C ALA A 221 -2.51 12.51 13.03
N ARG A 222 -3.17 11.49 12.44
CA ARG A 222 -2.77 10.08 12.52
C ARG A 222 -2.63 9.46 11.14
N GLY A 223 -1.70 8.52 11.01
CA GLY A 223 -1.33 7.86 9.77
C GLY A 223 -2.53 7.23 9.07
N THR A 224 -3.32 6.44 9.81
CA THR A 224 -4.55 5.79 9.31
C THR A 224 -5.49 6.78 8.62
N SER A 225 -5.91 7.86 9.29
CA SER A 225 -6.77 8.88 8.66
C SER A 225 -6.06 9.61 7.53
N GLN A 226 -4.77 9.93 7.68
CA GLN A 226 -4.01 10.64 6.67
C GLN A 226 -3.90 9.85 5.37
N ALA A 227 -3.68 8.54 5.42
CA ALA A 227 -3.62 7.73 4.20
C ALA A 227 -4.94 7.77 3.40
N ILE A 228 -6.09 7.77 4.08
CA ILE A 228 -7.40 7.97 3.43
C ILE A 228 -7.55 9.41 2.94
N ILE A 229 -7.22 10.41 3.75
CA ILE A 229 -7.32 11.83 3.35
C ILE A 229 -6.51 12.07 2.09
N GLN A 230 -5.24 11.68 2.05
CA GLN A 230 -4.38 11.85 0.87
C GLN A 230 -4.85 11.03 -0.33
N ARG A 231 -5.54 9.90 -0.11
CA ARG A 231 -6.13 9.10 -1.19
C ARG A 231 -7.25 9.82 -1.94
N PHE A 232 -7.95 10.73 -1.27
CA PHE A 232 -9.13 11.41 -1.81
C PHE A 232 -8.96 12.92 -2.01
N LEU A 233 -8.07 13.59 -1.28
CA LEU A 233 -7.94 15.05 -1.31
C LEU A 233 -7.54 15.57 -2.69
N VAL A 234 -6.80 14.77 -3.49
CA VAL A 234 -6.49 15.08 -4.90
C VAL A 234 -7.77 15.28 -5.72
N ASP A 235 -8.80 14.50 -5.42
CA ASP A 235 -10.12 14.59 -6.06
C ASP A 235 -11.01 15.69 -5.47
N VAL A 236 -10.58 16.38 -4.43
CA VAL A 236 -11.29 17.51 -3.82
C VAL A 236 -10.68 18.82 -4.31
N ASP A 237 -9.40 19.02 -4.03
CA ASP A 237 -8.62 20.21 -4.39
C ASP A 237 -7.16 19.80 -4.64
N PRO A 238 -6.70 19.73 -5.91
CA PRO A 238 -5.37 19.23 -6.22
C PRO A 238 -4.23 20.15 -5.74
N VAL A 239 -4.49 21.43 -5.46
CA VAL A 239 -3.47 22.35 -4.92
C VAL A 239 -3.25 22.06 -3.45
N PHE A 240 -4.33 22.07 -2.67
CA PHE A 240 -4.30 21.74 -1.25
C PHE A 240 -3.81 20.31 -1.00
N ALA A 241 -4.21 19.35 -1.85
CA ALA A 241 -3.74 17.99 -1.76
C ALA A 241 -2.21 17.87 -1.90
N ARG A 242 -1.58 18.63 -2.81
CA ARG A 242 -0.12 18.61 -2.94
C ARG A 242 0.57 19.16 -1.69
N GLU A 243 0.04 20.22 -1.10
CA GLU A 243 0.55 20.80 0.15
C GLU A 243 0.48 19.77 1.29
N GLN A 244 -0.69 19.13 1.47
CA GLN A 244 -0.92 18.13 2.51
C GLN A 244 -0.10 16.85 2.30
N TYR A 245 0.02 16.36 1.07
CA TYR A 245 0.78 15.13 0.78
C TYR A 245 2.28 15.31 1.02
N ALA A 246 2.83 16.50 0.74
CA ALA A 246 4.23 16.81 1.05
C ALA A 246 4.48 16.73 2.58
N LEU A 247 3.57 17.29 3.38
CA LEU A 247 3.63 17.21 4.84
C LEU A 247 3.44 15.77 5.33
N PHE A 248 2.47 15.03 4.80
CA PHE A 248 2.23 13.63 5.18
C PHE A 248 3.49 12.77 4.99
N ARG A 249 4.15 12.87 3.82
CA ARG A 249 5.42 12.17 3.57
C ARG A 249 6.50 12.58 4.55
N ALA A 250 6.65 13.89 4.80
CA ALA A 250 7.68 14.39 5.70
C ALA A 250 7.47 13.95 7.15
N ARG A 251 6.21 13.83 7.60
CA ARG A 251 5.86 13.53 9.00
C ARG A 251 5.63 12.05 9.29
N PHE A 252 5.25 11.23 8.31
CA PHE A 252 4.83 9.84 8.57
C PHE A 252 5.61 8.76 7.80
N LEU A 253 6.30 9.10 6.70
CA LEU A 253 7.13 8.12 5.99
C LEU A 253 8.31 7.73 6.88
N ASP A 254 8.49 6.43 7.06
CA ASP A 254 9.60 5.88 7.82
C ASP A 254 10.22 4.68 7.09
N ARG A 255 11.37 4.23 7.59
CA ARG A 255 12.11 3.07 7.12
C ARG A 255 12.56 2.26 8.32
N PRO A 256 11.66 1.46 8.94
CA PRO A 256 12.00 0.70 10.13
C PRO A 256 13.23 -0.18 9.85
N LEU A 257 14.28 -0.01 10.67
CA LEU A 257 15.57 -0.69 10.53
C LEU A 257 16.28 -0.48 9.17
N GLY A 258 15.86 0.51 8.38
CA GLY A 258 16.33 0.73 7.01
C GLY A 258 15.85 -0.31 5.99
N LEU A 259 14.83 -1.11 6.32
CA LEU A 259 14.44 -2.31 5.55
C LEU A 259 13.28 -2.11 4.56
N GLY A 260 12.83 -0.88 4.31
CA GLY A 260 11.79 -0.60 3.31
C GLY A 260 10.93 0.59 3.71
N PRO A 261 10.18 1.19 2.76
CA PRO A 261 9.27 2.27 3.08
C PRO A 261 8.06 1.75 3.84
N ALA A 262 7.71 2.41 4.93
CA ALA A 262 6.50 2.14 5.70
C ALA A 262 5.94 3.45 6.27
N VAL A 263 4.71 3.40 6.79
CA VAL A 263 4.05 4.58 7.35
C VAL A 263 3.84 4.39 8.85
N ARG A 264 4.26 5.39 9.62
CA ARG A 264 3.98 5.45 11.07
C ARG A 264 2.51 5.73 11.33
N GLU A 265 2.01 5.29 12.46
CA GLU A 265 0.67 5.68 12.90
C GLU A 265 0.64 7.08 13.52
N TYR A 266 1.68 7.44 14.26
CA TYR A 266 1.86 8.76 14.84
C TYR A 266 2.98 9.50 14.10
N PRO A 267 2.89 10.83 13.92
CA PRO A 267 3.91 11.58 13.21
C PRO A 267 5.27 11.48 13.93
N HIS A 268 6.36 11.63 13.18
CA HIS A 268 7.71 11.66 13.74
C HIS A 268 7.81 12.60 14.95
N GLY A 269 8.36 12.07 16.05
CA GLY A 269 8.49 12.79 17.32
C GLY A 269 7.35 12.53 18.30
N THR A 270 6.29 11.83 17.91
CA THR A 270 5.23 11.36 18.82
C THR A 270 4.92 9.89 18.62
N ASP A 271 4.43 9.26 19.68
CA ASP A 271 3.96 7.87 19.69
C ASP A 271 2.65 7.80 20.49
N GLY A 272 1.90 6.72 20.30
CA GLY A 272 0.65 6.48 21.02
C GLY A 272 0.16 5.05 20.85
N PRO A 273 -1.00 4.72 21.44
CA PRO A 273 -1.53 3.35 21.40
C PRO A 273 -1.99 2.94 20.00
N ALA A 274 -1.95 1.64 19.76
CA ALA A 274 -2.64 0.99 18.67
C ALA A 274 -4.17 0.97 18.92
N ASP A 275 -4.93 0.83 17.84
CA ASP A 275 -6.38 0.60 17.87
C ASP A 275 -6.81 -0.32 16.71
N VAL A 276 -8.13 -0.45 16.54
CA VAL A 276 -8.72 -1.34 15.53
C VAL A 276 -8.33 -0.98 14.10
N ASP A 277 -8.15 0.32 13.80
CA ASP A 277 -7.87 0.78 12.43
C ASP A 277 -6.38 0.67 12.07
N SER A 278 -5.54 1.04 13.03
CA SER A 278 -4.08 1.00 12.87
C SER A 278 -3.51 -0.41 13.01
N GLY A 279 -4.21 -1.28 13.74
CA GLY A 279 -3.71 -2.59 14.10
C GLY A 279 -2.43 -2.51 14.96
N PRO A 280 -1.70 -3.62 15.12
CA PRO A 280 -0.45 -3.61 15.86
C PRO A 280 0.56 -2.63 15.27
N LEU A 281 1.30 -1.92 16.14
CA LEU A 281 2.28 -0.89 15.76
C LEU A 281 3.75 -1.31 15.99
N PRO A 282 4.26 -2.38 15.35
CA PRO A 282 5.66 -2.75 15.49
C PRO A 282 6.56 -1.62 15.03
N LEU A 283 7.43 -1.12 15.92
CA LEU A 283 8.30 0.03 15.67
C LEU A 283 7.52 1.32 15.31
N GLY A 284 6.27 1.46 15.77
CA GLY A 284 5.39 2.60 15.48
C GLY A 284 4.75 2.57 14.08
N ILE A 285 4.96 1.49 13.31
CA ILE A 285 4.48 1.35 11.93
C ILE A 285 3.08 0.75 11.90
N SER A 286 2.19 1.36 11.14
CA SER A 286 0.89 0.77 10.79
C SER A 286 0.98 0.10 9.42
N LEU A 287 0.78 -1.21 9.40
CA LEU A 287 0.81 -1.99 8.16
C LEU A 287 -0.43 -1.71 7.30
N SER A 288 -1.61 -1.53 7.90
CA SER A 288 -2.84 -1.15 7.20
C SER A 288 -2.68 0.22 6.54
N THR A 289 -2.16 1.20 7.28
CA THR A 289 -1.84 2.53 6.75
C THR A 289 -0.84 2.47 5.61
N THR A 290 0.19 1.63 5.72
CA THR A 290 1.20 1.47 4.65
C THR A 290 0.56 0.96 3.35
N VAL A 291 -0.39 0.03 3.44
CA VAL A 291 -1.16 -0.46 2.28
C VAL A 291 -2.00 0.66 1.67
N VAL A 292 -2.74 1.43 2.47
CA VAL A 292 -3.58 2.53 1.97
C VAL A 292 -2.72 3.66 1.38
N ALA A 293 -1.56 3.93 1.97
CA ALA A 293 -0.62 4.95 1.50
C ALA A 293 -0.01 4.63 0.13
N LEU A 294 0.00 3.36 -0.31
CA LEU A 294 0.26 3.02 -1.71
C LEU A 294 -0.76 3.68 -2.64
N GLY A 295 -2.05 3.63 -2.28
CA GLY A 295 -3.11 4.28 -3.02
C GLY A 295 -2.97 5.81 -3.03
N ALA A 296 -2.61 6.40 -1.88
CA ALA A 296 -2.30 7.82 -1.79
C ALA A 296 -1.13 8.21 -2.71
N ALA A 297 0.00 7.50 -2.65
CA ALA A 297 1.15 7.75 -3.52
C ALA A 297 0.76 7.67 -5.01
N ARG A 298 -0.08 6.71 -5.38
CA ARG A 298 -0.58 6.57 -6.75
C ARG A 298 -1.43 7.77 -7.21
N VAL A 299 -2.36 8.28 -6.40
CA VAL A 299 -3.18 9.44 -6.81
C VAL A 299 -2.39 10.73 -6.90
N HIS A 300 -1.31 10.85 -6.13
CA HIS A 300 -0.39 11.98 -6.19
C HIS A 300 0.68 11.88 -7.27
N GLY A 301 0.66 10.81 -8.09
CA GLY A 301 1.69 10.59 -9.12
C GLY A 301 3.07 10.22 -8.55
N ASP A 302 3.20 9.92 -7.26
CA ASP A 302 4.47 9.57 -6.60
C ASP A 302 4.90 8.14 -6.94
N THR A 303 5.48 8.00 -8.12
CA THR A 303 5.95 6.73 -8.67
C THR A 303 7.03 6.07 -7.80
N SER A 304 7.86 6.88 -7.12
CA SER A 304 8.91 6.39 -6.22
C SER A 304 8.33 5.67 -5.02
N LEU A 305 7.43 6.31 -4.27
CA LEU A 305 6.77 5.67 -3.12
C LEU A 305 5.80 4.58 -3.56
N ALA A 306 5.03 4.77 -4.62
CA ALA A 306 4.10 3.75 -5.09
C ALA A 306 4.82 2.45 -5.48
N ALA A 307 5.94 2.54 -6.23
CA ALA A 307 6.75 1.37 -6.53
C ALA A 307 7.43 0.79 -5.28
N GLY A 308 7.87 1.66 -4.36
CA GLY A 308 8.47 1.28 -3.08
C GLY A 308 7.53 0.43 -2.23
N TYR A 309 6.37 0.97 -1.87
CA TYR A 309 5.35 0.25 -1.09
C TYR A 309 4.88 -1.02 -1.77
N ALA A 310 4.65 -1.00 -3.09
CA ALA A 310 4.17 -2.17 -3.79
C ALA A 310 5.19 -3.32 -3.80
N SER A 311 6.46 -3.03 -4.13
CA SER A 311 7.52 -4.05 -4.14
C SER A 311 7.88 -4.53 -2.73
N PHE A 312 7.85 -3.65 -1.73
CA PHE A 312 8.00 -4.05 -0.34
C PHE A 312 6.82 -4.92 0.13
N GLY A 313 5.60 -4.63 -0.31
CA GLY A 313 4.41 -5.45 -0.06
C GLY A 313 4.49 -6.85 -0.69
N GLU A 314 4.99 -6.99 -1.93
CA GLU A 314 5.24 -8.32 -2.54
C GLU A 314 6.32 -9.12 -1.79
N PHE A 315 7.27 -8.43 -1.15
CA PHE A 315 8.31 -9.04 -0.35
C PHE A 315 7.80 -9.45 1.05
N ALA A 316 7.19 -8.53 1.80
CA ALA A 316 6.81 -8.72 3.19
C ALA A 316 5.41 -9.33 3.38
N GLY A 317 4.52 -9.16 2.40
CA GLY A 317 3.11 -9.57 2.50
C GLY A 317 2.84 -11.06 2.23
N LEU A 318 3.89 -11.87 2.03
CA LEU A 318 3.80 -13.32 1.81
C LEU A 318 2.76 -13.72 0.73
N PRO A 319 2.89 -13.23 -0.52
CA PRO A 319 1.90 -13.51 -1.55
C PRO A 319 1.94 -14.98 -2.00
N VAL A 320 0.74 -15.55 -2.10
CA VAL A 320 0.42 -16.82 -2.75
C VAL A 320 -0.26 -16.48 -4.08
N ASP A 321 0.44 -16.71 -5.18
CA ASP A 321 -0.03 -16.42 -6.53
C ASP A 321 -0.19 -17.74 -7.30
N THR A 322 -1.41 -18.01 -7.74
CA THR A 322 -1.78 -19.19 -8.53
C THR A 322 -2.26 -18.75 -9.91
N THR A 323 -2.60 -19.70 -10.78
CA THR A 323 -3.11 -19.37 -12.12
C THR A 323 -4.44 -18.61 -12.08
N GLY A 324 -5.29 -18.85 -11.07
CA GLY A 324 -6.63 -18.26 -10.94
C GLY A 324 -6.74 -17.16 -9.88
N THR A 325 -6.00 -17.28 -8.78
CA THR A 325 -6.14 -16.38 -7.62
C THR A 325 -4.81 -15.88 -7.09
N LYS A 326 -4.81 -14.68 -6.49
CA LYS A 326 -3.66 -14.09 -5.80
C LYS A 326 -4.12 -13.60 -4.42
N ARG A 327 -3.40 -13.95 -3.35
CA ARG A 327 -3.75 -13.56 -1.98
C ARG A 327 -2.52 -13.35 -1.11
N TYR A 328 -2.63 -12.54 -0.06
CA TYR A 328 -1.53 -12.22 0.85
C TYR A 328 -1.76 -12.83 2.21
N ALA A 329 -0.67 -13.05 2.97
CA ALA A 329 -0.72 -13.74 4.27
C ALA A 329 -1.58 -15.02 4.23
N PHE A 330 -1.41 -15.81 3.16
CA PHE A 330 -2.15 -17.04 2.86
C PHE A 330 -3.67 -16.90 2.64
N GLY A 331 -4.21 -15.69 2.62
CA GLY A 331 -5.65 -15.41 2.51
C GLY A 331 -6.39 -15.38 3.83
N LEU A 332 -5.67 -15.31 4.97
CA LEU A 332 -6.28 -15.35 6.30
C LEU A 332 -7.18 -14.13 6.60
N MET A 333 -6.94 -13.01 5.94
CA MET A 333 -7.67 -11.75 6.15
C MET A 333 -8.05 -11.12 4.80
N PRO A 334 -9.15 -11.56 4.16
CA PRO A 334 -9.58 -11.05 2.85
C PRO A 334 -9.74 -9.52 2.78
N ILE A 335 -10.05 -8.87 3.90
CA ILE A 335 -10.15 -7.41 3.96
C ILE A 335 -8.81 -6.72 3.65
N GLY A 336 -7.68 -7.30 4.06
CA GLY A 336 -6.35 -6.77 3.71
C GLY A 336 -6.07 -6.87 2.21
N ASP A 337 -6.51 -7.95 1.58
CA ASP A 337 -6.47 -8.11 0.13
C ASP A 337 -7.32 -7.05 -0.59
N ALA A 338 -8.52 -6.74 -0.09
CA ALA A 338 -9.38 -5.70 -0.64
C ALA A 338 -8.75 -4.31 -0.56
N PHE A 339 -8.17 -3.94 0.58
CA PHE A 339 -7.42 -2.67 0.72
C PHE A 339 -6.23 -2.60 -0.24
N LEU A 340 -5.50 -3.70 -0.42
CA LEU A 340 -4.34 -3.74 -1.30
C LEU A 340 -4.75 -3.68 -2.78
N ALA A 341 -5.79 -4.40 -3.21
CA ALA A 341 -6.31 -4.36 -4.57
C ALA A 341 -6.81 -2.94 -4.93
N TRP A 342 -7.56 -2.32 -4.02
CA TRP A 342 -8.04 -0.95 -4.17
C TRP A 342 -6.90 0.07 -4.23
N SER A 343 -5.89 -0.09 -3.37
CA SER A 343 -4.70 0.78 -3.36
C SER A 343 -3.86 0.60 -4.61
N LYS A 344 -3.68 -0.65 -5.09
CA LYS A 344 -2.97 -0.98 -6.32
C LYS A 344 -3.67 -0.50 -7.58
N THR A 345 -4.94 -0.14 -7.56
CA THR A 345 -5.67 0.36 -8.75
C THR A 345 -5.93 1.86 -8.72
N ALA A 346 -5.49 2.53 -7.67
CA ALA A 346 -5.72 3.94 -7.42
C ALA A 346 -5.33 4.86 -8.59
N ARG A 347 -6.22 5.81 -8.88
CA ARG A 347 -6.07 6.95 -9.78
C ARG A 347 -7.03 8.06 -9.32
N PRO A 348 -6.73 9.34 -9.57
CA PRO A 348 -7.72 10.39 -9.42
C PRO A 348 -8.85 10.20 -10.43
N TRP A 349 -10.04 10.66 -10.07
CA TRP A 349 -11.25 10.52 -10.87
C TRP A 349 -11.73 11.84 -11.44
N THR A 350 -11.53 12.93 -10.71
CA THR A 350 -12.04 14.28 -11.02
C THR A 350 -11.03 15.15 -11.75
N VAL A 351 -9.74 14.84 -11.60
CA VAL A 351 -8.60 15.55 -12.18
C VAL A 351 -7.64 14.58 -12.89
N PRO A 352 -6.76 15.06 -13.78
CA PRO A 352 -5.63 14.26 -14.26
C PRO A 352 -4.68 13.87 -13.12
N VAL A 353 -3.86 12.83 -13.32
CA VAL A 353 -2.79 12.48 -12.38
C VAL A 353 -1.82 13.67 -12.28
N PRO A 354 -1.52 14.17 -11.07
CA PRO A 354 -0.57 15.26 -10.87
C PRO A 354 0.85 14.86 -11.29
N ASP A 355 1.68 15.87 -11.55
CA ASP A 355 3.12 15.67 -11.75
C ASP A 355 3.76 15.05 -10.48
N PRO A 356 4.72 14.12 -10.66
CA PRO A 356 5.34 13.43 -9.56
C PRO A 356 6.09 14.42 -8.63
N PRO A 357 5.93 14.32 -7.30
CA PRO A 357 6.77 15.07 -6.38
C PRO A 357 8.22 14.54 -6.40
N PRO A 358 9.18 15.28 -5.83
CA PRO A 358 10.56 14.80 -5.72
C PRO A 358 10.63 13.42 -5.04
N PRO A 359 11.44 12.49 -5.57
CA PRO A 359 11.55 11.15 -5.01
C PRO A 359 12.17 11.21 -3.62
N VAL A 360 11.56 10.50 -2.67
CA VAL A 360 12.03 10.44 -1.27
C VAL A 360 12.77 9.14 -0.96
N LEU A 361 12.63 8.11 -1.79
CA LEU A 361 13.39 6.86 -1.61
C LEU A 361 14.73 6.94 -2.34
N SER A 362 15.80 6.61 -1.61
CA SER A 362 17.12 6.41 -2.21
C SER A 362 17.06 5.27 -3.23
N PRO A 363 17.71 5.38 -4.41
CA PRO A 363 17.81 4.26 -5.36
C PRO A 363 18.33 2.96 -4.75
N TRP A 364 19.11 3.06 -3.66
CA TRP A 364 19.72 1.94 -2.95
C TRP A 364 18.88 1.38 -1.80
N TRP A 365 17.64 1.84 -1.61
CA TRP A 365 16.81 1.42 -0.47
C TRP A 365 16.61 -0.10 -0.37
N ARG A 366 16.71 -0.82 -1.49
CA ARG A 366 16.60 -2.29 -1.56
C ARG A 366 17.88 -3.03 -1.15
N VAL A 367 19.04 -2.36 -1.16
CA VAL A 367 20.36 -3.01 -0.95
C VAL A 367 20.44 -3.74 0.39
N PRO A 368 20.01 -3.17 1.53
CA PRO A 368 20.05 -3.88 2.81
C PRO A 368 19.25 -5.19 2.78
N LEU A 369 18.04 -5.17 2.21
CA LEU A 369 17.20 -6.36 2.04
C LEU A 369 17.85 -7.38 1.11
N LEU A 370 18.39 -6.94 -0.04
CA LEU A 370 19.05 -7.83 -0.99
C LEU A 370 20.30 -8.47 -0.39
N ALA A 371 21.06 -7.74 0.44
CA ALA A 371 22.20 -8.29 1.16
C ALA A 371 21.77 -9.34 2.19
N ILE A 372 20.70 -9.10 2.94
CA ILE A 372 20.12 -10.09 3.87
C ILE A 372 19.72 -11.35 3.10
N LEU A 373 19.01 -11.19 1.98
CA LEU A 373 18.57 -12.33 1.15
C LEU A 373 19.76 -13.09 0.56
N LEU A 374 20.83 -12.40 0.15
CA LEU A 374 22.06 -13.04 -0.30
C LEU A 374 22.71 -13.88 0.82
N VAL A 375 22.78 -13.35 2.04
CA VAL A 375 23.32 -14.06 3.20
C VAL A 375 22.44 -15.27 3.56
N VAL A 376 21.11 -15.12 3.57
CA VAL A 376 20.18 -16.23 3.82
C VAL A 376 20.30 -17.31 2.75
N GLY A 377 20.42 -16.91 1.48
CA GLY A 377 20.48 -17.83 0.35
C GLY A 377 21.82 -18.56 0.22
N LEU A 378 22.95 -17.89 0.50
CA LEU A 378 24.30 -18.47 0.34
C LEU A 378 24.90 -19.01 1.64
N GLY A 379 24.47 -18.49 2.79
CA GLY A 379 24.98 -18.83 4.12
C GLY A 379 25.05 -20.33 4.41
N PRO A 380 23.96 -21.11 4.16
CA PRO A 380 23.96 -22.55 4.35
C PRO A 380 25.04 -23.32 3.57
N TRP A 381 25.54 -22.74 2.47
CA TRP A 381 26.54 -23.36 1.59
C TRP A 381 27.99 -23.00 1.95
N LEU A 382 28.22 -21.91 2.70
CA LEU A 382 29.55 -21.38 3.03
C LEU A 382 30.49 -22.43 3.67
N PRO A 383 30.07 -23.25 4.65
CA PRO A 383 30.98 -24.23 5.25
C PRO A 383 31.47 -25.29 4.24
N GLY A 384 30.60 -25.67 3.29
CA GLY A 384 30.95 -26.60 2.21
C GLY A 384 31.93 -26.00 1.22
N ILE A 385 31.73 -24.73 0.86
CA ILE A 385 32.62 -23.98 -0.05
C ILE A 385 34.00 -23.79 0.60
N VAL A 386 34.06 -23.34 1.86
CA VAL A 386 35.31 -23.12 2.60
C VAL A 386 36.12 -24.41 2.71
N ARG A 387 35.48 -25.55 3.01
CA ARG A 387 36.16 -26.85 3.05
C ARG A 387 36.76 -27.23 1.70
N ARG A 388 36.03 -27.04 0.59
CA ARG A 388 36.55 -27.31 -0.77
C ARG A 388 37.70 -26.38 -1.15
N VAL A 389 37.62 -25.10 -0.81
CA VAL A 389 38.69 -24.12 -1.08
C VAL A 389 39.95 -24.46 -0.28
N ARG A 390 39.82 -24.80 1.01
CA ARG A 390 40.95 -25.24 1.85
C ARG A 390 41.58 -26.54 1.33
N ALA A 391 40.77 -27.52 0.94
CA ALA A 391 41.26 -28.76 0.35
C ALA A 391 42.00 -28.53 -0.98
N ARG A 392 41.49 -27.63 -1.85
CA ARG A 392 42.17 -27.26 -3.10
C ARG A 392 43.50 -26.51 -2.86
N ARG A 393 43.57 -25.65 -1.85
CA ARG A 393 44.82 -24.96 -1.47
C ARG A 393 45.86 -25.92 -0.90
N ALA A 394 45.44 -26.93 -0.15
CA ALA A 394 46.34 -27.98 0.35
C ALA A 394 46.89 -28.90 -0.77
N LEU A 395 46.21 -28.95 -1.91
CA LEU A 395 46.58 -29.74 -3.09
C LEU A 395 47.33 -28.94 -4.16
N ALA A 396 47.54 -27.63 -3.97
CA ALA A 396 48.37 -26.83 -4.86
C ALA A 396 49.84 -27.09 -4.52
N PRO A 397 50.65 -27.70 -5.41
CA PRO A 397 52.07 -27.93 -5.16
C PRO A 397 52.79 -26.58 -5.02
N GLY A 398 53.67 -26.47 -4.03
CA GLY A 398 54.55 -25.32 -3.89
C GLY A 398 55.38 -25.13 -5.16
N ARG A 399 55.14 -24.04 -5.89
CA ARG A 399 56.19 -23.39 -6.66
C ARG A 399 57.08 -22.70 -5.63
N ASP A 400 58.01 -23.45 -5.05
CA ASP A 400 59.25 -22.97 -4.41
C ASP A 400 60.02 -24.16 -3.82
N ALA A 401 60.86 -24.77 -4.65
CA ALA A 401 62.07 -25.51 -4.31
C ALA A 401 62.77 -25.71 -5.67
N GLY A 402 63.76 -24.91 -6.03
CA GLY A 402 65.05 -24.93 -5.37
C GLY A 402 65.95 -25.77 -6.24
N ASP A 403 66.56 -25.11 -7.22
CA ASP A 403 67.61 -25.60 -8.09
C ASP A 403 68.76 -26.14 -7.22
N THR A 404 68.92 -27.46 -7.18
CA THR A 404 70.15 -28.09 -6.70
C THR A 404 70.72 -28.92 -7.84
N THR A 405 71.49 -28.24 -8.68
CA THR A 405 72.39 -28.87 -9.63
C THR A 405 73.54 -29.52 -8.84
N THR A 406 73.54 -30.84 -8.80
CA THR A 406 74.65 -31.67 -8.30
C THR A 406 75.78 -31.65 -9.33
N VAL A 407 76.95 -31.12 -8.98
CA VAL A 407 78.20 -31.30 -9.74
C VAL A 407 79.25 -31.95 -8.84
N THR A 408 79.69 -33.13 -9.28
CA THR A 408 80.70 -34.02 -8.71
C THR A 408 82.12 -33.44 -8.84
N PRO A 409 83.07 -33.71 -7.92
CA PRO A 409 84.44 -33.18 -8.04
C PRO A 409 85.30 -34.07 -8.94
N ALA A 410 86.16 -33.43 -9.75
CA ALA A 410 87.26 -34.07 -10.45
C ALA A 410 88.60 -33.46 -9.99
N THR A 411 89.57 -34.34 -9.76
CA THR A 411 90.89 -34.07 -9.21
C THR A 411 91.86 -33.55 -10.29
N GLU A 412 92.61 -32.51 -9.93
CA GLU A 412 94.06 -32.28 -10.18
C GLU A 412 94.63 -32.23 -11.62
N THR A 413 95.15 -31.06 -12.06
CA THR A 413 96.61 -30.79 -12.23
C THR A 413 96.92 -29.41 -12.89
N ALA A 414 97.64 -28.57 -12.13
CA ALA A 414 98.87 -27.81 -12.44
C ALA A 414 99.01 -26.76 -13.59
N ARG A 415 99.66 -25.63 -13.19
CA ARG A 415 100.47 -24.62 -13.94
C ARG A 415 99.70 -23.53 -14.71
N THR A 416 100.04 -22.24 -14.75
CA THR A 416 101.19 -21.41 -14.31
C THR A 416 100.76 -19.92 -14.39
N ARG A 417 101.50 -19.05 -13.69
CA ARG A 417 101.27 -17.59 -13.48
C ARG A 417 102.07 -16.73 -14.53
N PRO A 418 102.10 -15.37 -14.50
CA PRO A 418 101.63 -14.43 -15.55
C PRO A 418 102.77 -13.42 -15.96
N PRO A 419 102.63 -12.07 -16.11
CA PRO A 419 101.68 -11.11 -16.73
C PRO A 419 102.48 -10.18 -17.74
N PRO A 420 102.32 -8.83 -17.93
CA PRO A 420 101.43 -7.78 -17.38
C PRO A 420 100.11 -7.55 -18.14
#